data_AF-A0A0G1CBU6-F1
#
_entry.id   AF-A0A0G1CBU6-F1
#
_cell.length_a   1.000
_cell.length_b   1.000
_cell.length_c   1.000
_cell.angle_alpha   90.00
_cell.angle_beta   90.00
_cell.angle_gamma   90.00
#
_symmetry.space_group_name_H-M   'P 1'
#
loop_
_entity.id
_entity.type
_entity.pdbx_description
1 polymer ?
#
loop_
_entity_poly.entity_id
_entity_poly.type
_entity_poly.pdbx_seq_one_letter_code
_entity_poly.pdbx_strand_id
1 'polypeptide(L)'
;MTVIEFGKKDLKTNFAISLLMMVLVIASVWGILIYNRLIGLRHDIASAKETLENYQVKNAELKNQLYQILDGVNEEALLASSGLVADKSPQYLKNSHQLVSGTATQ
;
A
#
# COMPACT_ATOMS: atom_id res chain seq x y z
N MET A 1 43.22 -1.70 71.43
CA MET A 1 43.77 -1.65 70.07
C MET A 1 42.62 -1.84 69.11
N THR A 2 42.21 -0.79 68.40
CA THR A 2 41.10 -0.84 67.44
C THR A 2 41.67 -1.04 66.06
N VAL A 3 41.36 -2.18 65.44
CA VAL A 3 41.76 -2.49 64.07
C VAL A 3 40.63 -2.01 63.15
N ILE A 4 40.94 -1.06 62.28
CA ILE A 4 40.03 -0.60 61.23
C ILE A 4 40.30 -1.49 60.00
N GLU A 5 39.36 -2.36 59.65
CA GLU A 5 39.43 -3.11 58.40
C GLU A 5 38.97 -2.22 57.24
N PHE A 6 39.82 -2.08 56.21
CA PHE A 6 39.44 -1.41 54.97
C PHE A 6 38.61 -2.37 54.11
N GLY A 7 37.40 -1.93 53.74
CA GLY A 7 36.45 -2.72 52.95
C GLY A 7 37.05 -3.20 51.62
N LYS A 8 36.98 -4.51 51.37
CA LYS A 8 37.46 -5.13 50.13
C LYS A 8 36.67 -4.55 48.94
N LYS A 9 37.37 -3.98 47.94
CA LYS A 9 36.75 -3.49 46.70
C LYS A 9 36.18 -4.66 45.91
N ASP A 10 34.85 -4.71 45.78
CA ASP A 10 34.17 -5.73 45.00
C ASP A 10 34.15 -5.35 43.51
N LEU A 11 35.23 -5.70 42.81
CA LEU A 11 35.49 -5.31 41.41
C LEU A 11 34.39 -5.80 40.45
N LYS A 12 33.76 -6.95 40.75
CA LYS A 12 32.69 -7.53 39.92
C LYS A 12 31.42 -6.68 39.96
N THR A 13 31.05 -6.21 41.15
CA THR A 13 29.87 -5.37 41.36
C THR A 13 30.04 -4.01 40.67
N ASN A 14 31.22 -3.39 40.82
CA ASN A 14 31.51 -2.13 40.14
C ASN A 14 31.53 -2.28 38.60
N PHE A 15 32.03 -3.41 38.08
CA PHE A 15 31.97 -3.71 36.66
C PHE A 15 30.53 -3.89 36.15
N ALA A 16 29.69 -4.62 36.89
CA ALA A 16 28.29 -4.80 36.54
C ALA A 16 27.51 -3.47 36.52
N ILE A 17 27.76 -2.60 37.51
CA ILE A 17 27.16 -1.25 37.55
C ILE A 17 27.65 -0.40 36.38
N SER A 18 28.94 -0.45 36.04
CA SER A 18 29.50 0.26 34.89
C SER A 18 28.89 -0.22 33.56
N LEU A 19 28.70 -1.53 33.41
CA LEU A 19 28.06 -2.12 32.23
C LEU A 19 26.61 -1.65 32.11
N LEU A 20 25.86 -1.67 33.21
CA LEU A 20 24.48 -1.20 33.26
C LEU A 20 24.38 0.27 32.82
N MET A 21 25.27 1.13 33.34
CA MET A 21 25.33 2.55 32.97
C MET A 21 25.64 2.72 31.48
N MET A 22 26.56 1.93 30.94
CA MET A 22 26.88 1.96 29.50
C MET A 22 25.68 1.54 28.64
N VAL A 23 24.95 0.49 29.03
CA VAL A 23 23.73 0.06 28.32
C VAL A 23 22.67 1.15 28.34
N LEU A 24 22.47 1.82 29.48
CA LEU A 24 21.50 2.92 29.58
C LEU A 24 21.85 4.07 28.64
N VAL A 25 23.13 4.48 28.58
CA VAL A 25 23.57 5.53 27.67
C VAL A 25 23.33 5.14 26.22
N ILE A 26 23.70 3.91 25.83
CA ILE A 26 23.45 3.40 24.48
C ILE A 26 21.96 3.41 24.16
N ALA A 27 21.12 2.92 25.08
CA ALA A 27 19.67 2.89 24.90
C ALA A 27 19.07 4.29 24.72
N SER A 28 19.55 5.28 25.49
CA SER A 28 19.11 6.67 25.35
C SER A 28 19.46 7.25 23.98
N VAL A 29 20.70 7.09 23.51
CA VAL A 29 21.11 7.54 22.18
C VAL A 29 20.32 6.84 21.08
N TRP A 30 20.12 5.53 21.23
CA TRP A 30 19.36 4.73 20.28
C TRP A 30 17.90 5.16 20.19
N GLY A 31 17.27 5.49 21.33
CA GLY A 31 15.91 6.01 21.37
C GLY A 31 15.74 7.31 20.59
N ILE A 32 16.70 8.23 20.70
CA ILE A 32 16.69 9.49 19.95
C ILE A 32 16.78 9.22 18.43
N LEU A 33 17.66 8.30 18.02
CA LEU A 33 17.79 7.92 16.60
C LEU A 33 16.51 7.29 16.05
N ILE A 34 15.87 6.40 16.81
CA ILE A 34 14.60 5.79 16.43
C ILE A 34 13.52 6.85 16.29
N TYR A 35 13.42 7.78 17.24
CA TYR A 35 12.43 8.84 17.21
C TYR A 35 12.56 9.71 15.97
N ASN A 36 13.78 10.14 15.65
CA ASN A 36 14.04 10.96 14.47
C ASN A 36 13.69 10.22 13.17
N ARG A 37 14.04 8.93 13.07
CA ARG A 37 13.66 8.09 11.92
C ARG A 37 12.15 7.92 11.81
N LEU A 38 11.46 7.73 12.93
CA LEU A 38 10.02 7.56 12.96
C LEU A 38 9.28 8.82 12.48
N ILE A 39 9.77 10.00 12.84
CA ILE A 39 9.22 11.27 12.33
C ILE A 39 9.39 11.35 10.81
N GLY A 40 10.59 11.05 10.29
CA GLY A 40 10.84 11.02 8.85
C GLY A 40 9.88 10.07 8.13
N LEU A 41 9.77 8.84 8.61
CA LEU A 41 8.85 7.83 8.07
C LEU A 41 7.39 8.30 8.07
N ARG A 42 6.95 9.01 9.12
CA ARG A 42 5.59 9.56 9.18
C ARG A 42 5.36 10.61 8.11
N HIS A 43 6.35 11.47 7.86
CA HIS A 43 6.26 12.48 6.81
C HIS A 43 6.21 11.83 5.42
N ASP A 44 7.07 10.84 5.18
CA ASP A 44 7.11 10.11 3.91
C ASP A 44 5.79 9.38 3.63
N ILE A 45 5.21 8.75 4.66
CA ILE A 45 3.89 8.10 4.56
C ILE A 45 2.79 9.11 4.24
N ALA A 46 2.82 10.30 4.86
CA ALA A 46 1.85 11.34 4.59
C ALA A 46 1.95 11.84 3.14
N SER A 47 3.16 12.09 2.65
CA SER A 47 3.40 12.50 1.27
C SER A 47 3.00 11.41 0.26
N ALA A 48 3.30 10.15 0.56
CA ALA A 48 2.88 9.02 -0.26
C ALA A 48 1.35 8.89 -0.33
N LYS A 49 0.65 9.14 0.79
CA LYS A 49 -0.81 9.14 0.84
C LYS A 49 -1.41 10.27 -0.01
N GLU A 50 -0.89 11.49 0.10
CA GLU A 50 -1.31 12.62 -0.73
C GLU A 50 -1.11 12.32 -2.22
N THR A 51 0.04 11.74 -2.57
CA THR A 51 0.34 11.33 -3.94
C THR A 51 -0.65 10.28 -4.44
N LEU A 52 -1.02 9.31 -3.60
CA LEU A 52 -2.02 8.28 -3.93
C LEU A 52 -3.40 8.90 -4.16
N GLU A 53 -3.84 9.83 -3.31
CA GLU A 53 -5.11 10.55 -3.47
C GLU A 53 -5.13 11.33 -4.79
N ASN A 54 -4.04 12.02 -5.12
CA ASN A 54 -3.89 12.70 -6.42
C ASN A 54 -4.01 11.75 -7.61
N TYR A 55 -3.41 10.55 -7.53
CA TYR A 55 -3.57 9.54 -8.58
C TYR A 55 -5.00 9.00 -8.67
N GLN A 56 -5.71 8.85 -7.56
CA GLN A 56 -7.12 8.45 -7.57
C GLN A 56 -7.99 9.48 -8.27
N VAL A 57 -7.79 10.77 -7.95
CA VAL A 57 -8.50 11.87 -8.63
C VAL A 57 -8.20 11.87 -10.12
N LYS A 58 -6.92 11.78 -10.51
CA LYS A 58 -6.54 11.70 -11.93
C LYS A 58 -7.13 10.47 -12.63
N ASN A 59 -7.23 9.33 -11.96
CA ASN A 59 -7.85 8.13 -12.52
C ASN A 59 -9.35 8.34 -12.76
N ALA A 60 -10.06 8.95 -11.80
CA ALA A 60 -11.47 9.27 -11.94
C ALA A 60 -11.70 10.27 -13.08
N GLU A 61 -10.87 11.29 -13.19
CA GLU A 61 -10.91 12.27 -14.28
C GLU A 61 -10.67 11.60 -15.65
N LEU A 62 -9.66 10.73 -15.75
CA LEU A 62 -9.38 10.02 -17.00
C LEU A 62 -10.53 9.10 -17.42
N LYS A 63 -11.17 8.43 -16.45
CA LYS A 63 -12.37 7.63 -16.71
C LYS A 63 -13.53 8.50 -17.18
N ASN A 64 -13.75 9.65 -16.54
CA ASN A 64 -14.79 10.59 -16.93
C ASN A 64 -14.56 11.10 -18.37
N GLN A 65 -13.32 11.46 -18.71
CA GLN A 65 -12.95 11.86 -20.07
C GLN A 65 -13.18 10.73 -21.08
N LEU A 66 -12.83 9.50 -20.73
CA LEU A 66 -13.10 8.33 -21.58
C LEU A 66 -14.59 8.16 -21.83
N TYR A 67 -15.43 8.25 -20.79
CA TYR A 67 -16.88 8.15 -20.95
C TYR A 67 -17.46 9.30 -21.75
N GLN A 68 -16.99 10.54 -21.59
CA GLN A 68 -17.43 11.66 -22.43
C GLN A 68 -17.10 11.46 -23.91
N ILE A 69 -15.91 10.90 -24.20
CA ILE A 69 -15.54 10.55 -25.58
C ILE A 69 -16.47 9.45 -26.10
N LEU A 70 -16.73 8.42 -25.30
CA LEU A 70 -17.54 7.27 -25.72
C LEU A 70 -19.04 7.61 -25.85
N ASP A 71 -19.59 8.44 -24.97
CA ASP A 71 -20.96 8.95 -25.05
C ASP A 71 -21.13 9.92 -26.23
N GLY A 72 -20.07 10.69 -26.55
CA GLY A 72 -20.02 11.55 -27.73
C GLY A 72 -19.89 10.77 -29.05
N VAL A 73 -19.47 9.51 -28.98
CA VAL A 73 -19.49 8.58 -30.11
C VAL A 73 -20.94 8.12 -30.28
N ASN A 74 -21.66 8.83 -31.14
CA ASN A 74 -23.03 8.48 -31.49
C ASN A 74 -23.03 7.12 -32.22
N GLU A 75 -23.38 6.06 -31.49
CA GLU A 75 -23.38 4.67 -31.97
C GLU A 75 -24.16 4.53 -33.29
N GLU A 76 -25.29 5.22 -33.42
CA GLU A 76 -26.09 5.21 -34.65
C GLU A 76 -25.36 5.85 -35.84
N ALA A 77 -24.63 6.96 -35.61
CA ALA A 77 -23.85 7.61 -36.66
C ALA A 77 -22.63 6.77 -37.05
N LEU A 78 -21.98 6.12 -36.08
CA LEU A 78 -20.88 5.20 -36.34
C LEU A 78 -21.36 3.97 -37.14
N LEU A 79 -22.45 3.32 -36.71
CA LEU A 79 -23.06 2.18 -37.39
C LEU A 79 -23.54 2.54 -38.80
N ALA A 80 -24.16 3.71 -38.97
CA ALA A 80 -24.55 4.22 -40.28
C ALA A 80 -23.34 4.48 -41.20
N SER A 81 -22.25 5.04 -40.65
CA SER A 81 -21.01 5.31 -41.42
C SER A 81 -20.24 4.05 -41.81
N SER A 82 -20.44 2.94 -41.07
CA SER A 82 -19.81 1.65 -41.32
C SER A 82 -20.73 0.66 -42.07
N GLY A 83 -21.92 1.10 -42.49
CA GLY A 83 -22.88 0.29 -43.26
C GLY A 83 -23.53 -0.85 -42.45
N LEU A 84 -23.45 -0.78 -41.13
CA LEU A 84 -23.95 -1.81 -40.21
C LEU A 84 -25.40 -1.51 -39.84
N VAL A 85 -26.26 -2.53 -39.88
CA VAL A 85 -27.68 -2.46 -39.51
C VAL A 85 -27.90 -3.25 -38.23
N ALA A 86 -28.60 -2.67 -37.26
CA ALA A 86 -28.96 -3.36 -36.02
C ALA A 86 -29.89 -4.56 -36.30
N ASP A 87 -29.38 -5.78 -36.11
CA ASP A 87 -30.15 -7.02 -36.24
C ASP A 87 -31.07 -7.22 -35.03
N LYS A 88 -32.38 -7.11 -35.24
CA LYS A 88 -33.40 -7.24 -34.18
C LYS A 88 -33.68 -8.68 -33.75
N SER A 89 -33.21 -9.68 -34.49
CA SER A 89 -33.41 -11.10 -34.15
C SER A 89 -32.17 -11.93 -34.55
N PRO A 90 -31.05 -11.74 -33.84
CA PRO A 90 -29.81 -12.42 -34.15
C PRO A 90 -29.94 -13.93 -34.02
N GLN A 91 -29.91 -14.63 -35.15
CA GLN A 91 -30.03 -16.09 -35.19
C GLN A 91 -28.84 -16.80 -34.53
N TYR A 92 -27.69 -16.11 -34.41
CA TYR A 92 -26.47 -16.62 -33.76
C TYR A 92 -26.57 -16.69 -32.23
N LEU A 93 -27.47 -15.94 -31.59
CA LEU A 93 -27.73 -16.05 -30.14
C LEU A 93 -28.67 -17.20 -29.78
N LYS A 94 -29.47 -17.70 -30.74
CA LYS A 94 -30.36 -18.86 -30.51
C LYS A 94 -29.61 -20.17 -30.35
N ASN A 95 -28.44 -20.30 -30.99
CA ASN A 95 -27.64 -21.53 -30.96
C ASN A 95 -26.55 -21.54 -29.88
N SER A 96 -26.24 -20.41 -29.23
CA SER A 96 -25.24 -20.38 -28.16
C SER A 96 -25.70 -21.09 -26.88
N HIS A 97 -27.01 -21.25 -26.68
CA HIS A 97 -27.53 -22.01 -25.55
C HIS A 97 -27.18 -23.51 -25.63
N GLN A 98 -26.98 -24.06 -26.83
CA GLN A 98 -26.59 -25.46 -27.03
C GLN A 98 -25.08 -25.71 -26.85
N LEU A 99 -24.24 -24.68 -26.98
CA LEU A 99 -22.78 -24.84 -26.88
C LEU A 99 -22.27 -24.77 -25.43
N VAL A 100 -23.06 -24.22 -24.50
CA VAL A 100 -22.69 -24.12 -23.07
C VAL A 100 -23.13 -25.35 -22.27
N SER A 101 -24.07 -26.16 -22.77
CA SER A 101 -24.56 -27.37 -22.09
C SER A 101 -23.75 -28.66 -22.38
N GLY A 102 -22.66 -28.58 -23.15
CA GLY A 102 -21.88 -29.74 -23.58
C GLY A 102 -20.64 -30.08 -22.74
N THR A 103 -20.35 -29.37 -21.65
CA THR A 103 -19.18 -29.63 -20.79
C THR A 103 -19.54 -29.65 -19.31
N ALA A 104 -20.45 -30.54 -18.93
CA ALA A 104 -20.62 -31.00 -17.55
C ALA A 104 -20.83 -32.53 -17.56
N THR A 105 -19.69 -33.24 -17.58
CA THR A 105 -19.35 -34.49 -16.88
C THR A 105 -20.45 -35.48 -16.43
N GLN A 106 -20.12 -36.75 -16.73
CA GLN A 106 -20.40 -38.02 -16.03
C GLN A 106 -21.77 -38.68 -16.20
#